data_AF-A0A0S9DVH8-F1
#
_entry.id   AF-A0A0S9DVH8-F1
#
_cell.length_a   1.000
_cell.length_b   1.000
_cell.length_c   1.000
_cell.angle_alpha   90.00
_cell.angle_beta   90.00
_cell.angle_gamma   90.00
#
_symmetry.space_group_name_H-M   'P 1'
#
loop_
_entity.id
_entity.type
_entity.pdbx_description
1 polymer ?
#
loop_
_entity_poly.entity_id
_entity_poly.type
_entity_poly.pdbx_seq_one_letter_code
_entity_poly.pdbx_strand_id
1 'polypeptide(L)'
;MKHTASRLRAVLAAGGIALGLSMVAASPALAAPTTTVTMTATPEVEAGKAVDVSVALAGTVDAYSYAITVTFDPALLDYVDDSASEGPAGGFDSVEEAAGSVTILHSRLGTSPALAGDLAASLQFMSLAAGDATLTTSVTLVDTVGATTVLADAATAPVTIAAVPVETTPPTTPPTTTPPTSGGDTTSTPTAAPASSNNGDGSLAITGFGAGALAVFAIALLGVGFVALRRRSASAR
;
A
#
# COMPACT_ATOMS: atom_id res chain seq x y z
N MET A 1 98.09 -28.41 -1.33
CA MET A 1 98.23 -27.67 -0.05
C MET A 1 96.93 -26.91 0.16
N LYS A 2 96.04 -27.42 1.03
CA LYS A 2 95.82 -26.93 2.41
C LYS A 2 95.02 -25.61 2.46
N HIS A 3 93.80 -25.75 3.02
CA HIS A 3 93.06 -24.77 3.85
C HIS A 3 92.48 -23.53 3.14
N THR A 4 91.35 -22.94 3.50
CA THR A 4 90.28 -23.21 4.47
C THR A 4 89.19 -22.17 4.19
N ALA A 5 87.95 -22.49 4.54
CA ALA A 5 86.78 -21.63 4.59
C ALA A 5 87.03 -20.16 5.02
N SER A 6 86.19 -19.23 4.56
CA SER A 6 85.08 -18.73 5.39
C SER A 6 84.54 -17.38 4.89
N ARG A 7 83.31 -17.10 5.33
CA ARG A 7 82.67 -15.78 5.47
C ARG A 7 81.98 -15.31 4.17
N LEU A 8 80.70 -15.67 3.92
CA LEU A 8 79.53 -15.44 4.78
C LEU A 8 79.50 -13.96 5.19
N ARG A 9 78.95 -13.10 4.31
CA ARG A 9 78.42 -11.73 4.55
C ARG A 9 78.32 -10.95 3.24
N ALA A 10 77.32 -11.23 2.41
CA ALA A 10 76.97 -10.33 1.29
C ALA A 10 75.53 -10.53 0.82
N VAL A 11 74.57 -10.65 1.73
CA VAL A 11 73.14 -10.58 1.38
C VAL A 11 72.42 -9.87 2.52
N LEU A 12 72.55 -8.55 2.63
CA LEU A 12 71.65 -7.76 3.48
C LEU A 12 71.75 -6.25 3.17
N ALA A 13 71.42 -5.82 1.95
CA ALA A 13 71.29 -4.38 1.65
C ALA A 13 70.55 -4.09 0.34
N ALA A 14 69.33 -4.61 0.13
CA ALA A 14 68.45 -4.12 -0.95
C ALA A 14 66.99 -4.63 -0.82
N GLY A 15 66.34 -4.43 0.32
CA GLY A 15 64.97 -4.94 0.51
C GLY A 15 64.14 -4.17 1.53
N GLY A 16 64.29 -2.84 1.59
CA GLY A 16 63.74 -2.05 2.70
C GLY A 16 62.85 -0.86 2.34
N ILE A 17 62.46 -0.65 1.08
CA ILE A 17 61.67 0.53 0.69
C ILE A 17 60.63 0.16 -0.39
N ALA A 18 59.63 -0.65 -0.07
CA ALA A 18 58.50 -0.89 -0.99
C ALA A 18 57.19 -1.39 -0.34
N LEU A 19 56.97 -1.18 0.97
CA LEU A 19 55.76 -1.69 1.64
C LEU A 19 54.99 -0.63 2.46
N GLY A 20 55.23 0.66 2.24
CA GLY A 20 54.77 1.72 3.14
C GLY A 20 53.67 2.66 2.66
N LEU A 21 53.09 2.49 1.46
CA LEU A 21 52.25 3.55 0.85
C LEU A 21 50.92 3.06 0.23
N SER A 22 50.27 2.05 0.83
CA SER A 22 48.92 1.65 0.44
C SER A 22 47.91 1.68 1.59
N MET A 23 48.11 2.59 2.57
CA MET A 23 46.97 3.09 3.34
C MET A 23 46.20 4.07 2.47
N VAL A 24 45.41 3.51 1.53
CA VAL A 24 44.26 4.20 0.96
C VAL A 24 43.43 4.63 2.16
N ALA A 25 43.42 5.93 2.41
CA ALA A 25 42.50 6.55 3.34
C ALA A 25 41.09 6.15 2.90
N ALA A 26 40.53 5.14 3.56
CA ALA A 26 39.09 4.95 3.53
C ALA A 26 38.52 6.21 4.15
N SER A 27 38.07 7.15 3.31
CA SER A 27 37.26 8.27 3.78
C SER A 27 36.15 7.64 4.61
N PRO A 28 35.96 8.04 5.89
CA PRO A 28 34.82 7.55 6.64
C PRO A 28 33.59 7.90 5.81
N ALA A 29 32.86 6.88 5.38
CA ALA A 29 31.57 7.06 4.78
C ALA A 29 30.67 7.61 5.90
N LEU A 30 30.64 8.94 6.03
CA LEU A 30 29.62 9.60 6.82
C LEU A 30 28.30 9.18 6.19
N ALA A 31 27.46 8.52 6.99
CA ALA A 31 26.12 8.19 6.56
C ALA A 31 25.47 9.49 6.08
N ALA A 32 25.06 9.52 4.81
CA ALA A 32 24.27 10.63 4.30
C ALA A 32 23.02 10.77 5.20
N PRO A 33 22.51 12.00 5.40
CA PRO A 33 21.21 12.17 6.04
C PRO A 33 20.20 11.26 5.33
N THR A 34 19.54 10.40 6.12
CA THR A 34 18.56 9.44 5.62
C THR A 34 17.18 9.90 6.05
N THR A 35 16.27 9.98 5.09
CA THR A 35 14.87 10.27 5.35
C THR A 35 14.16 8.96 5.73
N THR A 36 13.41 8.98 6.83
CA THR A 36 12.68 7.81 7.33
C THR A 36 11.20 7.97 7.03
N VAL A 37 10.55 6.92 6.52
CA VAL A 37 9.11 6.89 6.28
C VAL A 37 8.43 6.15 7.43
N THR A 38 7.38 6.74 7.98
CA THR A 38 6.47 6.04 8.90
C THR A 38 5.03 6.20 8.43
N MET A 39 4.21 5.20 8.72
CA MET A 39 2.78 5.24 8.45
C MET A 39 2.01 4.67 9.63
N THR A 40 0.90 5.33 9.95
CA THR A 40 -0.06 4.87 10.95
C THR A 40 -1.47 4.93 10.36
N ALA A 41 -2.31 3.97 10.73
CA ALA A 41 -3.72 3.95 10.35
C ALA A 41 -4.58 3.72 11.60
N THR A 42 -5.87 4.06 11.52
CA THR A 42 -6.86 3.63 12.53
C THR A 42 -6.86 2.10 12.60
N PRO A 43 -6.48 1.48 13.74
CA PRO A 43 -6.15 0.06 13.77
C PRO A 43 -7.36 -0.87 13.70
N GLU A 44 -8.52 -0.40 14.17
CA GLU A 44 -9.77 -1.17 14.19
C GLU A 44 -10.94 -0.26 13.84
N VAL A 45 -11.78 -0.71 12.89
CA VAL A 45 -12.99 -0.01 12.45
C VAL A 45 -14.11 -1.01 12.14
N GLU A 46 -15.36 -0.58 12.12
CA GLU A 46 -16.44 -1.38 11.53
C GLU A 46 -16.52 -1.15 10.01
N ALA A 47 -17.09 -2.09 9.26
CA ALA A 47 -17.39 -1.89 7.84
C ALA A 47 -18.33 -0.69 7.65
N GLY A 48 -18.05 0.16 6.66
CA GLY A 48 -18.76 1.41 6.40
C GLY A 48 -18.29 2.60 7.25
N LYS A 49 -17.11 2.52 7.87
CA LYS A 49 -16.49 3.61 8.65
C LYS A 49 -15.19 4.08 7.99
N ALA A 50 -14.82 5.33 8.28
CA ALA A 50 -13.57 5.89 7.81
C ALA A 50 -12.37 5.33 8.59
N VAL A 51 -11.28 5.10 7.86
CA VAL A 51 -9.95 4.77 8.36
C VAL A 51 -9.07 5.98 8.08
N ASP A 52 -8.58 6.63 9.13
CA ASP A 52 -7.63 7.73 9.01
C ASP A 52 -6.22 7.16 8.85
N VAL A 53 -5.47 7.67 7.87
CA VAL A 53 -4.10 7.26 7.58
C VAL A 53 -3.21 8.48 7.63
N SER A 54 -2.08 8.36 8.31
CA SER A 54 -1.05 9.40 8.40
C SER A 54 0.28 8.82 7.96
N VAL A 55 0.97 9.53 7.06
CA VAL A 55 2.30 9.23 6.57
C VAL A 55 3.23 10.36 7.00
N ALA A 56 4.38 10.03 7.60
CA ALA A 56 5.38 11.01 7.98
C ALA A 56 6.75 10.67 7.38
N LEU A 57 7.43 11.70 6.88
CA LEU A 57 8.79 11.65 6.36
C LEU A 57 9.67 12.45 7.30
N ALA A 58 10.46 11.77 8.12
CA ALA A 58 11.34 12.41 9.08
C ALA A 58 12.71 12.72 8.45
N GLY A 59 13.25 13.91 8.70
CA GLY A 59 14.60 14.28 8.26
C GLY A 59 14.74 14.42 6.74
N THR A 60 13.73 14.96 6.05
CA THR A 60 13.82 15.28 4.63
C THR A 60 14.84 16.39 4.40
N VAL A 61 15.64 16.28 3.34
CA VAL A 61 16.62 17.29 2.95
C VAL A 61 16.57 17.54 1.45
N ASP A 62 16.62 18.81 1.07
CA ASP A 62 16.68 19.27 -0.33
C ASP A 62 15.57 18.72 -1.24
N ALA A 63 14.38 18.43 -0.72
CA ALA A 63 13.28 17.91 -1.53
C ALA A 63 12.56 19.06 -2.26
N TYR A 64 12.67 19.11 -3.59
CA TYR A 64 11.92 20.04 -4.42
C TYR A 64 10.52 19.53 -4.75
N SER A 65 10.37 18.22 -4.93
CA SER A 65 9.06 17.56 -4.99
C SER A 65 9.11 16.21 -4.33
N TYR A 66 7.95 15.73 -3.89
CA TYR A 66 7.79 14.37 -3.41
C TYR A 66 6.51 13.75 -3.95
N ALA A 67 6.53 12.44 -4.14
CA ALA A 67 5.36 11.62 -4.40
C ALA A 67 5.25 10.55 -3.32
N ILE A 68 4.09 10.46 -2.68
CA ILE A 68 3.75 9.44 -1.68
C ILE A 68 2.63 8.60 -2.27
N THR A 69 2.92 7.35 -2.60
CA THR A 69 1.92 6.38 -3.04
C THR A 69 1.54 5.50 -1.86
N VAL A 70 0.24 5.40 -1.59
CA VAL A 70 -0.34 4.45 -0.64
C VAL A 70 -1.09 3.39 -1.42
N THR A 71 -0.72 2.13 -1.21
CA THR A 71 -1.37 0.95 -1.80
C THR A 71 -2.27 0.29 -0.76
N PHE A 72 -3.45 -0.13 -1.17
CA PHE A 72 -4.48 -0.76 -0.34
C PHE A 72 -5.22 -1.87 -1.12
N ASP A 73 -5.98 -2.70 -0.42
CA ASP A 73 -6.86 -3.69 -1.05
C ASP A 73 -8.19 -3.02 -1.45
N PRO A 74 -8.49 -2.84 -2.75
CA PRO A 74 -9.72 -2.18 -3.20
C PRO A 74 -10.99 -2.99 -2.93
N ALA A 75 -10.89 -4.25 -2.50
CA ALA A 75 -12.05 -5.02 -2.05
C ALA A 75 -12.45 -4.70 -0.59
N LEU A 76 -11.53 -4.14 0.21
CA LEU A 76 -11.72 -3.86 1.63
C LEU A 76 -11.76 -2.37 1.94
N LEU A 77 -11.04 -1.56 1.18
CA LEU A 77 -10.92 -0.11 1.38
C LEU A 77 -11.16 0.62 0.06
N ASP A 78 -11.78 1.79 0.15
CA ASP A 78 -11.91 2.74 -0.94
C ASP A 78 -11.33 4.09 -0.51
N TYR A 79 -10.68 4.81 -1.41
CA TYR A 79 -10.16 6.13 -1.06
C TYR A 79 -11.33 7.12 -0.94
N VAL A 80 -11.25 8.05 0.01
CA VAL A 80 -12.23 9.14 0.13
C VAL A 80 -11.69 10.34 -0.65
N ASP A 81 -12.34 10.68 -1.77
CA ASP A 81 -12.00 11.85 -2.59
C ASP A 81 -11.82 13.11 -1.75
N ASP A 82 -10.84 13.93 -2.14
CA ASP A 82 -10.50 15.20 -1.48
C ASP A 82 -10.14 15.08 0.02
N SER A 83 -9.83 13.89 0.52
CA SER A 83 -9.43 13.69 1.92
C SER A 83 -7.94 13.91 2.20
N ALA A 84 -7.12 14.03 1.16
CA ALA A 84 -5.69 14.26 1.32
C ALA A 84 -5.43 15.61 1.99
N SER A 85 -4.51 15.65 2.96
CA SER A 85 -4.08 16.94 3.52
C SER A 85 -3.32 17.77 2.48
N GLU A 86 -3.54 19.08 2.52
CA GLU A 86 -2.73 20.06 1.80
C GLU A 86 -1.25 19.93 2.16
N GLY A 87 -0.38 20.09 1.16
CA GLY A 87 1.06 20.03 1.35
C GLY A 87 1.65 21.32 1.95
N PRO A 88 2.98 21.37 2.10
CA PRO A 88 3.66 22.57 2.60
C PRO A 88 3.35 23.83 1.78
N ALA A 89 3.10 24.94 2.45
CA ALA A 89 2.76 26.21 1.81
C ALA A 89 3.82 26.67 0.78
N GLY A 90 3.37 27.24 -0.34
CA GLY A 90 4.25 27.71 -1.43
C GLY A 90 4.59 26.63 -2.47
N GLY A 91 3.81 25.55 -2.50
CA GLY A 91 3.87 24.53 -3.52
C GLY A 91 2.56 24.36 -4.28
N PHE A 92 2.51 23.26 -5.03
CA PHE A 92 1.35 22.73 -5.73
C PHE A 92 1.17 21.28 -5.30
N ASP A 93 -0.08 20.91 -5.05
CA ASP A 93 -0.48 19.58 -4.64
C ASP A 93 -1.41 18.96 -5.68
N SER A 94 -1.29 17.66 -5.89
CA SER A 94 -2.25 16.88 -6.69
C SER A 94 -2.38 15.47 -6.14
N VAL A 95 -3.59 14.91 -6.30
CA VAL A 95 -3.89 13.52 -5.97
C VAL A 95 -4.20 12.77 -7.26
N GLU A 96 -3.57 11.62 -7.44
CA GLU A 96 -3.86 10.69 -8.54
C GLU A 96 -4.36 9.36 -7.97
N GLU A 97 -5.53 8.94 -8.43
CA GLU A 97 -6.20 7.74 -7.95
C GLU A 97 -6.17 6.63 -8.99
N ALA A 98 -5.96 5.41 -8.52
CA ALA A 98 -6.10 4.19 -9.30
C ALA A 98 -6.67 3.08 -8.41
N ALA A 99 -7.17 2.01 -9.03
CA ALA A 99 -7.70 0.87 -8.28
C ALA A 99 -6.62 0.28 -7.35
N GLY A 100 -6.84 0.39 -6.03
CA GLY A 100 -5.91 -0.10 -5.00
C GLY A 100 -4.70 0.79 -4.73
N SER A 101 -4.65 2.00 -5.26
CA SER A 101 -3.58 2.95 -4.91
C SER A 101 -3.99 4.41 -5.07
N VAL A 102 -3.53 5.25 -4.14
CA VAL A 102 -3.62 6.71 -4.24
C VAL A 102 -2.22 7.30 -4.16
N THR A 103 -1.92 8.28 -5.01
CA THR A 103 -0.63 8.99 -5.01
C THR A 103 -0.83 10.47 -4.73
N ILE A 104 -0.23 10.97 -3.67
CA ILE A 104 -0.12 12.40 -3.38
C ILE A 104 1.19 12.90 -3.97
N LEU A 105 1.12 13.92 -4.81
CA LEU A 105 2.26 14.65 -5.34
C LEU A 105 2.28 16.05 -4.73
N HIS A 106 3.45 16.48 -4.29
CA HIS A 106 3.72 17.87 -3.92
C HIS A 106 4.94 18.38 -4.69
N SER A 107 4.88 19.59 -5.19
CA SER A 107 6.01 20.26 -5.84
C SER A 107 6.13 21.72 -5.40
N ARG A 108 7.34 22.17 -5.14
CA ARG A 108 7.64 23.58 -4.89
C ARG A 108 7.47 24.39 -6.16
N LEU A 109 6.98 25.63 -6.03
CA LEU A 109 6.77 26.51 -7.18
C LEU A 109 7.89 27.54 -7.33
N GLY A 110 8.35 27.73 -8.58
CA GLY A 110 9.29 28.79 -8.95
C GLY A 110 10.62 28.69 -8.20
N THR A 111 11.07 29.81 -7.64
CA THR A 111 12.33 29.92 -6.88
C THR A 111 12.16 29.61 -5.39
N SER A 112 11.06 28.96 -5.01
CA SER A 112 10.84 28.54 -3.62
C SER A 112 12.00 27.63 -3.16
N PRO A 113 12.50 27.83 -1.93
CA PRO A 113 13.51 26.94 -1.38
C PRO A 113 13.00 25.50 -1.33
N ALA A 114 13.92 24.55 -1.43
CA ALA A 114 13.65 23.14 -1.22
C ALA A 114 13.09 22.88 0.18
N LEU A 115 12.31 21.83 0.32
CA LEU A 115 11.80 21.36 1.59
C LEU A 115 12.92 20.70 2.40
N ALA A 116 12.91 20.98 3.70
CA ALA A 116 13.79 20.36 4.67
C ALA A 116 13.04 20.18 6.00
N GLY A 117 13.44 19.18 6.77
CA GLY A 117 12.81 18.80 8.03
C GLY A 117 11.76 17.71 7.88
N ASP A 118 10.84 17.65 8.84
CA ASP A 118 9.81 16.62 8.87
C ASP A 118 8.60 17.06 8.03
N LEU A 119 8.11 16.14 7.21
CA LEU A 119 6.93 16.32 6.37
C LEU A 119 5.85 15.31 6.78
N ALA A 120 4.59 15.67 6.63
CA ALA A 120 3.47 14.79 6.94
C ALA A 120 2.37 14.93 5.89
N ALA A 121 1.66 13.83 5.65
CA ALA A 121 0.46 13.78 4.83
C ALA A 121 -0.59 12.90 5.52
N SER A 122 -1.87 13.28 5.42
CA SER A 122 -2.99 12.45 5.88
C SER A 122 -3.94 12.12 4.74
N LEU A 123 -4.60 10.96 4.83
CA LEU A 123 -5.58 10.43 3.89
C LEU A 123 -6.73 9.80 4.68
N GLN A 124 -7.92 9.71 4.09
CA GLN A 124 -8.99 8.85 4.59
C GLN A 124 -9.38 7.78 3.58
N PHE A 125 -9.73 6.60 4.11
CA PHE A 125 -10.28 5.50 3.35
C PHE A 125 -11.61 5.07 3.96
N MET A 126 -12.58 4.69 3.14
CA MET A 126 -13.83 4.08 3.58
C MET A 126 -13.65 2.56 3.65
N SER A 127 -14.03 1.94 4.77
CA SER A 127 -14.07 0.47 4.87
C SER A 127 -15.30 -0.08 4.13
N LEU A 128 -15.08 -1.04 3.23
CA LEU A 128 -16.12 -1.61 2.38
C LEU A 128 -16.68 -2.92 2.93
N ALA A 129 -15.80 -3.77 3.47
CA ALA A 129 -16.15 -5.10 3.94
C ALA A 129 -15.31 -5.50 5.15
N ALA A 130 -15.83 -6.42 5.96
CA ALA A 130 -15.10 -6.98 7.08
C ALA A 130 -13.91 -7.83 6.60
N GLY A 131 -12.80 -7.75 7.32
CA GLY A 131 -11.55 -8.43 6.99
C GLY A 131 -10.33 -7.68 7.53
N ASP A 132 -9.14 -8.21 7.25
CA ASP A 132 -7.88 -7.57 7.61
C ASP A 132 -7.25 -6.95 6.36
N ALA A 133 -7.07 -5.63 6.38
CA ALA A 133 -6.40 -4.87 5.33
C ALA A 133 -4.98 -4.49 5.78
N THR A 134 -4.07 -4.30 4.83
CA THR A 134 -2.74 -3.74 5.10
C THR A 134 -2.46 -2.66 4.07
N LEU A 135 -2.21 -1.44 4.54
CA LEU A 135 -1.74 -0.36 3.70
C LEU A 135 -0.22 -0.41 3.62
N THR A 136 0.34 -0.07 2.46
CA THR A 136 1.79 0.04 2.24
C THR A 136 2.13 1.36 1.55
N THR A 137 3.26 1.96 1.90
CA THR A 137 3.74 3.21 1.30
C THR A 137 4.92 3.01 0.36
N SER A 138 4.99 3.84 -0.67
CA SER A 138 6.20 4.07 -1.46
C SER A 138 6.42 5.57 -1.60
N VAL A 139 7.65 6.02 -1.39
CA VAL A 139 7.99 7.45 -1.39
C VAL A 139 9.10 7.72 -2.40
N THR A 140 8.87 8.71 -3.25
CA THR A 140 9.87 9.23 -4.18
C THR A 140 10.12 10.70 -3.89
N LEU A 141 11.39 11.07 -3.74
CA LEU A 141 11.85 12.45 -3.60
C LEU A 141 12.56 12.88 -4.87
N VAL A 142 12.41 14.15 -5.24
CA VAL A 142 13.19 14.80 -6.30
C VAL A 142 13.87 16.01 -5.69
N ASP A 143 15.17 16.13 -5.91
CA ASP A 143 15.97 17.24 -5.40
C ASP A 143 15.91 18.50 -6.30
N THR A 144 16.59 19.56 -5.89
CA THR A 144 16.62 20.83 -6.64
C THR A 144 17.36 20.76 -7.98
N VAL A 145 18.19 19.73 -8.19
CA VAL A 145 18.89 19.49 -9.46
C VAL A 145 18.16 18.47 -10.34
N GLY A 146 17.01 17.98 -9.88
CA GLY A 146 16.15 17.03 -10.59
C GLY A 146 16.54 15.57 -10.42
N ALA A 147 17.45 15.24 -9.51
CA ALA A 147 17.76 13.85 -9.21
C ALA A 147 16.65 13.21 -8.37
N THR A 148 16.29 11.98 -8.73
CA THR A 148 15.21 11.23 -8.09
C THR A 148 15.78 10.19 -7.13
N THR A 149 15.23 10.12 -5.92
CA THR A 149 15.54 9.11 -4.92
C THR A 149 14.26 8.41 -4.51
N VAL A 150 14.20 7.09 -4.68
CA VAL A 150 13.12 6.26 -4.12
C VAL A 150 13.58 5.78 -2.75
N LEU A 151 12.78 6.02 -1.72
CA LEU A 151 13.08 5.56 -0.37
C LEU A 151 12.83 4.05 -0.32
N ALA A 152 13.85 3.31 0.12
CA ALA A 152 13.83 1.85 0.11
C ALA A 152 12.95 1.25 1.22
N ASP A 153 12.66 2.03 2.27
CA ASP A 153 11.89 1.56 3.41
C ASP A 153 10.41 1.90 3.22
N ALA A 154 9.61 0.88 2.91
CA ALA A 154 8.17 0.99 2.78
C ALA A 154 7.55 0.83 4.17
N ALA A 155 6.85 1.86 4.66
CA ALA A 155 6.06 1.74 5.88
C ALA A 155 4.76 0.98 5.58
N THR A 156 4.32 0.17 6.55
CA THR A 156 3.07 -0.60 6.49
C THR A 156 2.18 -0.29 7.69
N ALA A 157 0.86 -0.36 7.50
CA ALA A 157 -0.12 -0.16 8.56
C ALA A 157 -1.26 -1.20 8.43
N PRO A 158 -1.38 -2.15 9.37
CA PRO A 158 -2.49 -3.09 9.39
C PRO A 158 -3.77 -2.43 9.93
N VAL A 159 -4.92 -2.85 9.40
CA VAL A 159 -6.25 -2.39 9.81
C VAL A 159 -7.18 -3.60 9.86
N THR A 160 -7.82 -3.82 11.01
CA THR A 160 -8.86 -4.84 11.18
C THR A 160 -10.23 -4.20 11.02
N ILE A 161 -11.05 -4.74 10.12
CA ILE A 161 -12.40 -4.27 9.81
C ILE A 161 -13.41 -5.27 10.34
N ALA A 162 -14.14 -4.90 11.38
CA ALA A 162 -15.20 -5.71 11.97
C ALA A 162 -16.48 -5.67 11.11
N ALA A 163 -17.23 -6.77 11.12
CA ALA A 163 -18.56 -6.80 10.52
C ALA A 163 -19.56 -5.99 11.36
N VAL A 164 -20.49 -5.31 10.69
CA VAL A 164 -21.58 -4.62 11.38
C VAL A 164 -22.49 -5.66 12.07
N PRO A 165 -22.81 -5.49 13.36
CA PRO A 165 -23.73 -6.39 14.05
C PRO A 165 -25.10 -6.43 13.36
N VAL A 166 -25.59 -7.64 13.08
CA VAL A 166 -26.97 -7.84 12.60
C VAL A 166 -27.88 -7.97 13.81
N GLU A 167 -28.84 -7.04 13.97
CA GLU A 167 -29.87 -7.18 14.99
C GLU A 167 -30.69 -8.44 14.72
N THR A 168 -30.72 -9.36 15.69
CA THR A 168 -31.62 -10.51 15.64
C THR A 168 -33.00 -10.06 16.09
N THR A 169 -33.96 -10.01 15.17
CA THR A 169 -35.36 -9.79 15.55
C THR A 169 -35.82 -10.96 16.43
N PRO A 170 -36.40 -10.70 17.62
CA PRO A 170 -36.91 -11.78 18.44
C PRO A 170 -38.00 -12.56 17.68
N PRO A 171 -38.12 -13.88 17.92
CA PRO A 171 -39.13 -14.69 17.24
C PRO A 171 -40.52 -14.11 17.54
N THR A 172 -41.29 -13.82 16.48
CA THR A 172 -42.69 -13.45 16.63
C THR A 172 -43.44 -14.66 17.21
N THR A 173 -43.97 -14.52 18.43
CA THR A 173 -44.81 -15.56 19.03
C THR A 173 -46.04 -15.78 18.15
N PRO A 174 -46.36 -17.03 17.75
CA PRO A 174 -47.61 -17.33 17.07
C PRO A 174 -48.80 -16.89 17.92
N PRO A 175 -49.90 -16.38 17.32
CA PRO A 175 -51.09 -16.05 18.09
C PRO A 175 -51.61 -17.30 18.82
N THR A 176 -51.77 -17.19 20.14
CA THR A 176 -52.40 -18.21 20.98
C THR A 176 -53.86 -18.36 20.56
N THR A 177 -54.20 -19.43 19.85
CA THR A 177 -55.60 -19.80 19.61
C THR A 177 -56.21 -20.26 20.93
N THR A 178 -57.10 -19.45 21.51
CA THR A 178 -57.93 -19.86 22.64
C THR A 178 -58.89 -20.97 22.17
N PRO A 179 -59.01 -22.13 22.86
CA PRO A 179 -60.00 -23.14 22.52
C PRO A 179 -61.42 -22.60 22.71
N PRO A 180 -62.36 -22.78 21.76
CA PRO A 180 -63.74 -22.41 21.96
C PRO A 180 -64.35 -23.31 23.06
N THR A 181 -64.97 -22.67 24.05
CA THR A 181 -65.79 -23.30 25.08
C THR A 181 -67.01 -23.94 24.40
N SER A 182 -67.23 -25.22 24.66
CA SER A 182 -68.39 -25.97 24.13
C SER A 182 -69.67 -25.45 24.78
N GLY A 183 -70.61 -24.96 23.97
CA GLY A 183 -71.92 -24.52 24.44
C GLY A 183 -72.87 -24.15 23.31
N GLY A 184 -73.78 -25.07 22.98
CA GLY A 184 -75.15 -24.75 22.53
C GLY A 184 -75.38 -24.51 21.04
N ASP A 185 -76.23 -25.37 20.47
CA ASP A 185 -76.78 -25.36 19.12
C ASP A 185 -77.39 -24.01 18.67
N THR A 186 -77.20 -23.64 17.39
CA THR A 186 -78.27 -23.64 16.36
C THR A 186 -77.76 -23.13 15.00
N THR A 187 -77.80 -24.05 14.02
CA THR A 187 -78.30 -23.88 12.65
C THR A 187 -78.13 -22.54 11.92
N SER A 188 -77.23 -22.51 10.93
CA SER A 188 -77.62 -22.23 9.53
C SER A 188 -76.52 -22.66 8.54
N THR A 189 -76.96 -23.23 7.42
CA THR A 189 -76.21 -23.86 6.32
C THR A 189 -76.46 -23.03 5.04
N PRO A 190 -75.83 -23.33 3.89
CA PRO A 190 -74.44 -23.15 3.46
C PRO A 190 -74.33 -22.11 2.31
N THR A 191 -73.12 -21.77 1.81
CA THR A 191 -72.85 -21.61 0.36
C THR A 191 -71.34 -21.60 0.07
N ALA A 192 -70.94 -22.64 -0.68
CA ALA A 192 -69.87 -22.81 -1.69
C ALA A 192 -68.42 -22.28 -1.49
N ALA A 193 -67.50 -23.26 -1.51
CA ALA A 193 -66.06 -23.21 -1.83
C ALA A 193 -65.82 -23.15 -3.38
N PRO A 194 -64.60 -23.14 -4.00
CA PRO A 194 -63.32 -23.78 -3.61
C PRO A 194 -62.08 -22.83 -3.61
N ALA A 195 -61.12 -22.99 -2.70
CA ALA A 195 -59.93 -23.84 -2.73
C ALA A 195 -58.81 -23.38 -3.70
N SER A 196 -57.70 -22.88 -3.13
CA SER A 196 -56.38 -22.98 -3.76
C SER A 196 -55.67 -24.16 -3.09
N SER A 197 -55.64 -25.30 -3.76
CA SER A 197 -54.91 -26.49 -3.31
C SER A 197 -53.49 -26.46 -3.84
N ASN A 198 -52.57 -26.60 -2.90
CA ASN A 198 -51.27 -27.26 -2.93
C ASN A 198 -50.82 -27.89 -4.26
N ASN A 199 -49.53 -27.70 -4.56
CA ASN A 199 -48.46 -28.71 -4.49
C ASN A 199 -47.23 -28.01 -5.10
N GLY A 200 -46.08 -27.94 -4.44
CA GLY A 200 -45.28 -29.09 -4.05
C GLY A 200 -44.15 -29.23 -5.07
N ASP A 201 -42.94 -29.38 -4.54
CA ASP A 201 -41.70 -29.74 -5.23
C ASP A 201 -40.97 -28.70 -6.09
N GLY A 202 -39.72 -28.51 -5.69
CA GLY A 202 -38.65 -28.86 -6.62
C GLY A 202 -37.78 -27.71 -7.08
N SER A 203 -36.56 -27.72 -6.55
CA SER A 203 -35.37 -27.74 -7.41
C SER A 203 -34.99 -26.45 -8.14
N LEU A 204 -33.97 -25.80 -7.58
CA LEU A 204 -32.73 -25.38 -8.28
C LEU A 204 -32.87 -24.78 -9.68
N ALA A 205 -32.76 -23.45 -9.75
CA ALA A 205 -31.99 -22.72 -10.76
C ALA A 205 -31.71 -21.33 -10.18
N ILE A 206 -30.68 -21.14 -9.36
CA ILE A 206 -29.33 -20.82 -9.84
C ILE A 206 -29.28 -20.55 -11.35
N THR A 207 -29.21 -19.27 -11.71
CA THR A 207 -28.57 -18.85 -12.95
C THR A 207 -27.44 -17.92 -12.56
N GLY A 208 -26.34 -18.54 -12.14
CA GLY A 208 -25.04 -17.95 -12.35
C GLY A 208 -24.72 -17.94 -13.85
N PHE A 209 -23.83 -17.02 -14.21
CA PHE A 209 -23.08 -16.96 -15.47
C PHE A 209 -23.85 -16.55 -16.74
N GLY A 210 -23.80 -15.25 -17.01
CA GLY A 210 -23.65 -14.75 -18.38
C GLY A 210 -22.16 -14.62 -18.72
N ALA A 211 -21.49 -15.73 -19.03
CA ALA A 211 -20.26 -15.70 -19.79
C ALA A 211 -20.60 -15.44 -21.26
N GLY A 212 -20.10 -14.35 -21.84
CA GLY A 212 -20.08 -14.19 -23.29
C GLY A 212 -20.32 -12.78 -23.82
N ALA A 213 -19.30 -11.91 -23.72
CA ALA A 213 -19.03 -10.94 -24.77
C ALA A 213 -17.52 -10.63 -24.80
N LEU A 214 -16.81 -11.42 -25.59
CA LEU A 214 -15.50 -11.09 -26.12
C LEU A 214 -15.61 -9.78 -26.91
N ALA A 215 -14.89 -8.74 -26.48
CA ALA A 215 -14.50 -7.65 -27.36
C ALA A 215 -12.99 -7.42 -27.23
N VAL A 216 -12.30 -7.93 -28.23
CA VAL A 216 -10.88 -7.77 -28.51
C VAL A 216 -10.60 -6.31 -28.81
N PHE A 217 -9.68 -5.68 -28.06
CA PHE A 217 -8.86 -4.60 -28.61
C PHE A 217 -7.40 -4.85 -28.22
N ALA A 218 -6.65 -5.31 -29.22
CA ALA A 218 -5.22 -5.46 -29.20
C ALA A 218 -4.57 -4.27 -29.93
N ILE A 219 -3.29 -4.06 -29.61
CA ILE A 219 -2.23 -3.31 -30.35
C ILE A 219 -2.19 -1.81 -30.05
N ALA A 220 -1.06 -1.15 -29.73
CA ALA A 220 0.32 -1.50 -29.36
C ALA A 220 1.09 -0.19 -29.07
N LEU A 221 2.39 -0.33 -28.72
CA LEU A 221 3.51 0.64 -28.85
C LEU A 221 3.75 1.58 -27.64
N LEU A 222 4.95 1.75 -27.05
CA LEU A 222 6.33 1.43 -27.42
C LEU A 222 7.22 1.49 -26.17
N GLY A 223 8.23 0.61 -26.10
CA GLY A 223 9.24 0.63 -25.05
C GLY A 223 10.28 1.74 -25.22
N VAL A 224 10.75 2.29 -24.10
CA VAL A 224 12.04 2.95 -23.96
C VAL A 224 12.56 2.65 -22.55
N GLY A 225 13.78 2.10 -22.42
CA GLY A 225 14.48 2.10 -21.12
C GLY A 225 15.56 1.05 -20.85
N PHE A 226 15.84 0.08 -21.73
CA PHE A 226 16.98 -0.85 -21.54
C PHE A 226 18.31 -0.29 -22.09
N VAL A 227 18.70 0.94 -21.72
CA VAL A 227 19.93 1.61 -22.24
C VAL A 227 20.94 1.98 -21.16
N ALA A 228 20.81 1.54 -19.91
CA ALA A 228 21.79 1.86 -18.87
C ALA A 228 22.94 0.86 -18.69
N LEU A 229 22.93 -0.33 -19.31
CA LEU A 229 23.90 -1.39 -18.97
C LEU A 229 25.05 -1.64 -19.97
N ARG A 230 25.22 -0.80 -21.01
CA ARG A 230 26.29 -1.02 -22.03
C ARG A 230 27.45 -0.02 -22.01
N ARG A 231 27.50 0.93 -21.06
CA ARG A 231 28.58 1.95 -21.04
C ARG A 231 29.71 1.75 -20.04
N ARG A 232 29.71 0.72 -19.19
CA ARG A 232 30.78 0.55 -18.19
C ARG A 232 31.92 -0.42 -18.55
N SER A 233 31.98 -0.95 -19.76
CA SER A 233 33.10 -1.83 -20.19
C SER A 233 34.16 -1.15 -21.08
N ALA A 234 34.19 0.19 -21.15
CA ALA A 234 35.18 0.93 -21.95
C ALA A 234 35.91 2.06 -21.19
N SER A 235 36.29 1.80 -19.94
CA SER A 235 37.36 2.56 -19.25
C SER A 235 38.22 1.60 -18.44
N ALA A 236 38.89 0.73 -19.18
CA ALA A 236 40.03 -0.04 -18.71
C ALA A 236 40.97 -0.20 -19.92
N ARG A 237 41.74 0.84 -20.19
CA ARG A 237 43.04 0.79 -20.87
C ARG A 237 43.74 2.13 -20.69
#